data_AF-A0A1Y1VL33-F1
#
_entry.id   AF-A0A1Y1VL33-F1
#
_cell.length_a   1.000
_cell.length_b   1.000
_cell.length_c   1.000
_cell.angle_alpha   90.00
_cell.angle_beta   90.00
_cell.angle_gamma   90.00
#
_symmetry.space_group_name_H-M   'P 1'
#
loop_
_entity.id
_entity.type
_entity.pdbx_description
1 polymer ?
#
loop_
_entity_poly.entity_id
_entity_poly.type
_entity_poly.pdbx_seq_one_letter_code
_entity_poly.pdbx_strand_id
1 'polypeptide(L)'
;MHDFSPKYFSGCINKNKEELYNNSEWIEFLTAVEKAKSPEDLEDIFEIDFLYEMAIDYLTGAFNHIYNIHNYYMYKQPNGKWIYLSHDFDYDFGKEDTYLYSSFDNKADNNNLTKLFLLTDSTRFEKILKEVVSKVFNPATLYPYIDEIKKYIKPYVILDKIPDTNGNYPGNINTVGVDVNFSLEQWDNGMLTLNLLIMDIVD
;
A
#
# COMPACT_ATOMS: atom_id res chain seq x y z
N MET A 1 10.47 11.78 2.56
CA MET A 1 11.43 11.73 1.41
C MET A 1 10.66 12.16 0.15
N HIS A 2 11.31 12.55 -0.96
CA HIS A 2 10.59 12.92 -2.20
C HIS A 2 10.84 11.95 -3.36
N ASP A 3 11.98 11.27 -3.36
CA ASP A 3 12.41 10.31 -4.38
C ASP A 3 13.55 9.45 -3.81
N PHE A 4 13.84 8.31 -4.44
CA PHE A 4 14.99 7.44 -4.15
C PHE A 4 16.27 7.97 -4.82
N SER A 5 16.66 9.19 -4.44
CA SER A 5 17.94 9.81 -4.83
C SER A 5 18.75 10.18 -3.57
N PRO A 6 20.09 10.12 -3.61
CA PRO A 6 20.95 10.50 -2.48
C PRO A 6 20.66 11.89 -1.93
N LYS A 7 20.16 12.81 -2.75
CA LYS A 7 19.73 14.15 -2.33
C LYS A 7 18.67 14.12 -1.22
N TYR A 8 17.86 13.07 -1.16
CA TYR A 8 16.74 12.91 -0.23
C TYR A 8 17.04 11.92 0.91
N PHE A 9 18.31 11.58 1.16
CA PHE A 9 18.71 10.58 2.16
C PHE A 9 18.13 10.82 3.56
N SER A 10 17.98 12.09 3.96
CA SER A 10 17.50 12.48 5.29
C SER A 10 16.01 12.25 5.51
N GLY A 11 15.28 11.82 4.48
CA GLY A 11 13.84 11.56 4.57
C GLY A 11 13.48 10.19 5.16
N CYS A 12 14.47 9.33 5.46
CA CYS A 12 14.28 8.04 6.13
C CYS A 12 15.22 7.98 7.35
N ILE A 13 14.69 7.65 8.53
CA ILE A 13 15.46 7.60 9.78
C ILE A 13 15.72 6.13 10.13
N ASN A 14 16.99 5.78 10.34
CA ASN A 14 17.37 4.46 10.81
C ASN A 14 16.73 4.18 12.19
N LYS A 15 16.05 3.05 12.36
CA LYS A 15 15.43 2.66 13.64
C LYS A 15 16.42 2.01 14.60
N ASN A 16 17.59 1.58 14.12
CA ASN A 16 18.68 1.09 14.96
C ASN A 16 19.29 2.27 15.73
N LYS A 17 19.12 2.27 17.05
CA LYS A 17 19.56 3.36 17.93
C LYS A 17 21.08 3.57 17.91
N GLU A 18 21.84 2.52 17.64
CA GLU A 18 23.31 2.56 17.59
C GLU A 18 23.82 3.20 16.29
N GLU A 19 22.96 3.30 15.27
CA GLU A 19 23.31 3.75 13.91
C GLU A 19 22.45 4.93 13.44
N LEU A 20 21.78 5.64 14.35
CA LEU A 20 20.84 6.74 14.04
C LEU A 20 21.40 7.79 13.06
N TYR A 21 22.70 8.04 13.14
CA TYR A 21 23.39 9.05 12.34
C TYR A 21 24.22 8.46 11.19
N ASN A 22 24.32 7.13 11.10
CA ASN A 22 25.03 6.45 10.03
C ASN A 22 24.06 6.13 8.88
N ASN A 23 24.15 6.92 7.82
CA ASN A 23 23.36 6.75 6.59
C ASN A 23 24.20 6.22 5.42
N SER A 24 25.44 5.76 5.64
CA SER A 24 26.34 5.38 4.55
C SER A 24 25.75 4.31 3.64
N GLU A 25 25.24 3.21 4.21
CA GLU A 25 24.64 2.13 3.41
C GLU A 25 23.36 2.56 2.69
N TRP A 26 22.58 3.46 3.30
CA TRP A 26 21.39 4.02 2.69
C TRP A 26 21.73 4.94 1.51
N ILE A 27 22.74 5.79 1.68
CA ILE A 27 23.25 6.66 0.61
C ILE A 27 23.83 5.82 -0.53
N GLU A 28 24.54 4.73 -0.23
CA GLU A 28 25.05 3.79 -1.23
C GLU A 28 23.91 3.16 -2.05
N PHE A 29 22.86 2.67 -1.38
CA PHE A 29 21.67 2.14 -2.05
C PHE A 29 21.00 3.19 -2.94
N LEU A 30 20.73 4.39 -2.41
CA LEU A 30 20.14 5.49 -3.18
C LEU A 30 21.00 5.87 -4.39
N THR A 31 22.31 5.83 -4.24
CA THR A 31 23.26 6.12 -5.33
C THR A 31 23.20 5.03 -6.40
N ALA A 32 23.01 3.76 -6.01
CA ALA A 32 22.81 2.67 -6.95
C ALA A 32 21.49 2.84 -7.72
N VAL A 33 20.39 3.16 -7.02
CA VAL A 33 19.08 3.43 -7.65
C VAL A 33 19.18 4.57 -8.67
N GLU A 34 19.82 5.69 -8.32
CA GLU A 34 19.98 6.85 -9.22
C GLU A 34 20.81 6.53 -10.48
N LYS A 35 21.72 5.56 -10.40
CA LYS A 35 22.60 5.16 -11.53
C LYS A 35 22.05 4.02 -12.38
N ALA A 36 21.12 3.24 -11.84
CA ALA A 36 20.54 2.08 -12.50
C ALA A 36 19.82 2.48 -13.79
N LYS A 37 19.95 1.65 -14.81
CA LYS A 37 19.32 1.81 -16.12
C LYS A 37 18.35 0.68 -16.43
N SER A 38 18.49 -0.45 -15.74
CA SER A 38 17.51 -1.53 -15.76
C SER A 38 17.33 -2.14 -14.37
N PRO A 39 16.23 -2.88 -14.11
CA PRO A 39 16.02 -3.62 -12.87
C PRO A 39 17.20 -4.52 -12.49
N GLU A 40 17.84 -5.15 -13.47
CA GLU A 40 18.97 -6.07 -13.28
C GLU A 40 20.17 -5.41 -12.60
N ASP A 41 20.36 -4.09 -12.78
CA ASP A 41 21.43 -3.34 -12.12
C ASP A 41 21.29 -3.33 -10.58
N LEU A 42 20.09 -3.63 -10.06
CA LEU A 42 19.78 -3.61 -8.63
C LEU A 42 19.51 -4.98 -8.02
N GLU A 43 19.35 -6.04 -8.81
CA GLU A 43 18.91 -7.36 -8.31
C GLU A 43 19.89 -8.00 -7.31
N ASP A 44 21.18 -7.66 -7.38
CA ASP A 44 22.18 -8.14 -6.43
C ASP A 44 22.05 -7.48 -5.05
N ILE A 45 21.41 -6.32 -4.96
CA ILE A 45 21.32 -5.49 -3.75
C ILE A 45 19.88 -5.16 -3.32
N PHE A 46 18.87 -5.54 -4.10
CA PHE A 46 17.46 -5.25 -3.85
C PHE A 46 16.58 -6.47 -4.18
N GLU A 47 15.60 -6.74 -3.33
CA GLU A 47 14.66 -7.85 -3.53
C GLU A 47 13.57 -7.49 -4.53
N ILE A 48 13.38 -8.36 -5.54
CA ILE A 48 12.39 -8.16 -6.60
C ILE A 48 10.95 -8.36 -6.13
N ASP A 49 10.74 -8.85 -4.90
CA ASP A 49 9.43 -8.99 -4.27
C ASP A 49 8.70 -7.64 -4.17
N PHE A 50 9.44 -6.54 -4.29
CA PHE A 50 8.92 -5.20 -4.56
C PHE A 50 7.82 -5.17 -5.63
N LEU A 51 7.92 -5.96 -6.71
CA LEU A 51 6.90 -5.99 -7.75
C LEU A 51 5.56 -6.57 -7.28
N TYR A 52 5.55 -7.47 -6.30
CA TYR A 52 4.31 -7.96 -5.69
C TYR A 52 3.67 -6.89 -4.81
N GLU A 53 4.47 -6.14 -4.05
CA GLU A 53 4.01 -4.99 -3.26
C GLU A 53 3.39 -3.92 -4.17
N MET A 54 4.03 -3.63 -5.32
CA MET A 54 3.48 -2.69 -6.31
C MET A 54 2.19 -3.18 -6.95
N ALA A 55 2.03 -4.50 -7.13
CA ALA A 55 0.79 -5.07 -7.65
C ALA A 55 -0.34 -4.94 -6.61
N ILE A 56 -0.04 -5.13 -5.32
CA ILE A 56 -1.00 -4.91 -4.23
C ILE A 56 -1.39 -3.43 -4.18
N ASP A 57 -0.42 -2.50 -4.12
CA ASP A 57 -0.68 -1.06 -4.09
C ASP A 57 -1.53 -0.61 -5.28
N TYR A 58 -1.26 -1.15 -6.47
CA TYR A 58 -2.04 -0.85 -7.67
C TYR A 58 -3.49 -1.33 -7.54
N LEU A 59 -3.71 -2.58 -7.10
CA LEU A 59 -5.03 -3.20 -7.01
C LEU A 59 -5.88 -2.67 -5.86
N THR A 60 -5.25 -2.26 -4.75
CA THR A 60 -5.96 -1.65 -3.62
C THR A 60 -6.16 -0.13 -3.82
N GLY A 61 -5.49 0.48 -4.80
CA GLY A 61 -5.49 1.92 -4.97
C GLY A 61 -4.72 2.65 -3.87
N ALA A 62 -3.67 2.02 -3.32
CA ALA A 62 -2.84 2.57 -2.25
C ALA A 62 -2.08 3.81 -2.71
N PHE A 63 -2.61 4.98 -2.41
CA PHE A 63 -1.93 6.25 -2.71
C PHE A 63 -0.84 6.56 -1.70
N ASN A 64 -1.10 6.30 -0.41
CA ASN A 64 -0.29 6.82 0.67
C ASN A 64 0.98 6.01 0.96
N HIS A 65 1.34 5.05 0.09
CA HIS A 65 2.55 4.24 0.21
C HIS A 65 3.73 4.88 -0.56
N ILE A 66 4.43 4.10 -1.39
CA ILE A 66 5.60 4.57 -2.12
C ILE A 66 5.30 5.76 -3.05
N TYR A 67 4.09 5.86 -3.59
CA TYR A 67 3.70 6.96 -4.48
C TYR A 67 3.63 8.33 -3.77
N ASN A 68 3.39 8.33 -2.45
CA ASN A 68 3.47 9.51 -1.59
C ASN A 68 4.68 9.49 -0.64
N ILE A 69 5.56 8.50 -0.80
CA ILE A 69 6.76 8.36 0.00
C ILE A 69 6.44 8.28 1.52
N HIS A 70 5.40 7.52 1.87
CA HIS A 70 4.94 7.31 3.24
C HIS A 70 4.60 5.83 3.46
N ASN A 71 4.38 5.40 4.71
CA ASN A 71 3.82 4.08 5.00
C ASN A 71 4.61 2.87 4.47
N TYR A 72 5.94 2.96 4.49
CA TYR A 72 6.81 1.81 4.24
C TYR A 72 8.10 1.89 5.06
N TYR A 73 8.77 0.74 5.17
CA TYR A 73 10.14 0.61 5.62
C TYR A 73 11.03 0.12 4.48
N MET A 74 12.28 0.59 4.49
CA MET A 74 13.37 -0.05 3.78
C MET A 74 14.22 -0.79 4.80
N TYR A 75 14.43 -2.08 4.58
CA TYR A 75 15.19 -2.92 5.49
C TYR A 75 16.34 -3.59 4.73
N LYS A 76 17.57 -3.43 5.25
CA LYS A 76 18.72 -4.19 4.74
C LYS A 76 18.79 -5.52 5.48
N GLN A 77 18.56 -6.60 4.74
CA GLN A 77 18.55 -7.96 5.27
C GLN A 77 19.97 -8.46 5.57
N PRO A 78 20.13 -9.52 6.39
CA PRO A 78 21.43 -10.13 6.67
C PRO A 78 22.16 -10.68 5.42
N ASN A 79 21.42 -10.97 4.35
CA ASN A 79 21.99 -11.38 3.06
C ASN A 79 22.60 -10.20 2.26
N GLY A 80 22.51 -8.97 2.76
CA GLY A 80 23.02 -7.75 2.15
C GLY A 80 22.02 -7.02 1.23
N LYS A 81 20.88 -7.63 0.91
CA LYS A 81 19.85 -7.03 0.04
C LYS A 81 18.89 -6.15 0.82
N TRP A 82 18.46 -5.07 0.17
CA TRP A 82 17.37 -4.22 0.62
C TRP A 82 16.01 -4.82 0.24
N ILE A 83 15.04 -4.73 1.13
CA ILE A 83 13.64 -5.07 0.87
C ILE A 83 12.74 -3.89 1.24
N TYR A 84 11.70 -3.69 0.43
CA TYR A 84 10.61 -2.75 0.67
C TYR A 84 9.50 -3.45 1.45
N LEU A 85 8.99 -2.81 2.50
CA LEU A 85 7.93 -3.34 3.35
C LEU A 85 6.87 -2.26 3.57
N SER A 86 5.75 -2.35 2.86
CA SER A 86 4.57 -1.49 3.05
C SER A 86 3.90 -1.75 4.41
N HIS A 87 3.19 -0.75 4.94
CA HIS A 87 2.39 -0.87 6.15
C HIS A 87 1.27 0.18 6.16
N ASP A 88 0.32 0.09 7.09
CA ASP A 88 -0.73 1.12 7.30
C ASP A 88 -1.64 1.33 6.07
N PHE A 89 -2.38 0.26 5.75
CA PHE A 89 -3.30 0.08 4.62
C PHE A 89 -4.74 0.55 4.90
N ASP A 90 -4.98 1.32 5.97
CA ASP A 90 -6.34 1.75 6.36
C ASP A 90 -6.95 2.80 5.41
N TYR A 91 -6.11 3.41 4.56
CA TYR A 91 -6.48 4.35 3.50
C TYR A 91 -6.67 3.72 2.11
N ASP A 92 -6.55 2.41 2.01
CA ASP A 92 -6.66 1.66 0.76
C ASP A 92 -8.12 1.35 0.40
N PHE A 93 -8.31 0.60 -0.69
CA PHE A 93 -9.60 0.12 -1.19
C PHE A 93 -10.59 1.24 -1.53
N GLY A 94 -10.10 2.25 -2.27
CA GLY A 94 -10.95 3.28 -2.86
C GLY A 94 -11.46 4.33 -1.88
N LYS A 95 -10.77 4.55 -0.76
CA LYS A 95 -11.07 5.65 0.17
C LYS A 95 -10.72 7.02 -0.42
N GLU A 96 -9.71 7.09 -1.28
CA GLU A 96 -9.24 8.32 -1.92
C GLU A 96 -9.56 8.30 -3.43
N ASP A 97 -10.61 9.00 -3.81
CA ASP A 97 -11.12 9.07 -5.19
C ASP A 97 -10.08 9.62 -6.18
N THR A 98 -9.26 10.58 -5.75
CA THR A 98 -8.31 11.27 -6.64
C THR A 98 -7.29 10.32 -7.28
N TYR A 99 -6.98 9.20 -6.62
CA TYR A 99 -6.04 8.22 -7.15
C TYR A 99 -6.69 7.21 -8.08
N LEU A 100 -7.99 6.93 -7.96
CA LEU A 100 -8.68 6.04 -8.89
C LEU A 100 -8.73 6.61 -10.31
N TYR A 101 -8.79 7.93 -10.45
CA TYR A 101 -8.91 8.60 -11.75
C TYR A 101 -7.58 9.02 -12.40
N SER A 102 -6.43 8.79 -11.77
CA SER A 102 -5.12 9.07 -12.38
C SER A 102 -4.57 7.84 -13.11
N SER A 103 -3.93 8.07 -14.27
CA SER A 103 -3.32 6.98 -15.05
C SER A 103 -2.18 6.32 -14.29
N PHE A 104 -1.94 5.04 -14.56
CA PHE A 104 -0.86 4.27 -13.95
C PHE A 104 0.51 4.93 -14.17
N ASP A 105 0.80 5.34 -15.40
CA ASP A 105 2.08 5.96 -15.76
C ASP A 105 2.37 7.23 -14.93
N ASN A 106 1.35 8.07 -14.72
CA ASN A 106 1.50 9.29 -13.92
C ASN A 106 1.82 8.98 -12.44
N LYS A 107 1.42 7.81 -11.93
CA LYS A 107 1.76 7.38 -10.57
C LYS A 107 3.15 6.78 -10.53
N ALA A 108 3.43 5.87 -11.45
CA ALA A 108 4.69 5.13 -11.52
C ALA A 108 5.90 5.99 -11.89
N ASP A 109 5.71 7.12 -12.58
CA ASP A 109 6.81 8.05 -12.93
C ASP A 109 7.23 8.98 -11.77
N ASN A 110 6.52 8.95 -10.62
CA ASN A 110 6.79 9.89 -9.52
C ASN A 110 8.06 9.60 -8.71
N ASN A 111 8.65 8.40 -8.80
CA ASN A 111 9.94 8.11 -8.18
C ASN A 111 10.77 7.14 -9.03
N ASN A 112 12.10 7.21 -8.88
CA ASN A 112 13.03 6.48 -9.73
C ASN A 112 12.91 4.96 -9.60
N LEU A 113 12.55 4.44 -8.42
CA LEU A 113 12.45 3.01 -8.18
C LEU A 113 11.23 2.42 -8.91
N THR A 114 10.05 3.04 -8.78
CA THR A 114 8.85 2.62 -9.51
C THR A 114 9.03 2.80 -11.01
N LYS A 115 9.63 3.90 -11.46
CA LYS A 115 9.91 4.12 -12.88
C LYS A 115 10.80 3.03 -13.47
N LEU A 116 11.87 2.65 -12.75
CA LEU A 116 12.80 1.62 -13.19
C LEU A 116 12.12 0.25 -13.30
N PHE A 117 11.38 -0.15 -12.27
CA PHE A 117 10.79 -1.50 -12.18
C PHE A 117 9.45 -1.66 -12.91
N LEU A 118 8.67 -0.59 -13.07
CA LEU A 118 7.32 -0.66 -13.63
C LEU A 118 7.22 -0.14 -15.07
N LEU A 119 8.05 0.85 -15.45
CA LEU A 119 7.90 1.55 -16.73
C LEU A 119 9.02 1.27 -17.74
N THR A 120 10.21 0.84 -17.28
CA THR A 120 11.34 0.56 -18.20
C THR A 120 11.12 -0.74 -18.98
N ASP A 121 10.60 -1.77 -18.31
CA ASP A 121 10.06 -2.99 -18.90
C ASP A 121 8.92 -3.53 -18.02
N SER A 122 7.67 -3.32 -18.45
CA SER A 122 6.48 -3.71 -17.70
C SER A 122 6.22 -5.22 -17.71
N THR A 123 6.92 -6.01 -18.54
CA THR A 123 6.60 -7.43 -18.78
C THR A 123 6.60 -8.24 -17.48
N ARG A 124 7.57 -7.99 -16.58
CA ARG A 124 7.66 -8.69 -15.30
C ARG A 124 6.53 -8.29 -14.37
N PHE A 125 6.25 -6.99 -14.29
CA PHE A 125 5.18 -6.46 -13.47
C PHE A 125 3.80 -6.96 -13.94
N GLU A 126 3.50 -6.91 -15.23
CA GLU A 126 2.24 -7.40 -15.79
C GLU A 126 2.02 -8.89 -15.52
N LYS A 127 3.08 -9.71 -15.61
CA LYS A 127 3.02 -11.12 -15.26
C LYS A 127 2.67 -11.32 -13.78
N ILE A 128 3.30 -10.57 -12.88
CA ILE A 128 3.04 -10.62 -11.44
C ILE A 128 1.63 -10.12 -11.13
N LEU A 129 1.21 -9.01 -11.73
CA LEU A 129 -0.13 -8.46 -11.58
C LEU A 129 -1.19 -9.48 -11.98
N LYS A 130 -1.02 -10.15 -13.13
CA LYS A 130 -1.91 -11.23 -13.57
C LYS A 130 -1.95 -12.39 -12.58
N GLU A 131 -0.80 -12.76 -12.03
CA GLU A 131 -0.72 -13.81 -11.00
C GLU A 131 -1.49 -13.41 -9.73
N VAL A 132 -1.24 -12.22 -9.19
CA VAL A 132 -1.91 -11.68 -7.99
C VAL A 132 -3.41 -11.57 -8.22
N VAL A 133 -3.86 -11.07 -9.37
CA VAL A 133 -5.28 -11.05 -9.73
C VAL A 133 -5.86 -12.44 -9.77
N SER A 134 -5.21 -13.39 -10.45
CA SER A 134 -5.75 -14.75 -10.61
C SER A 134 -5.85 -15.53 -9.29
N LYS A 135 -4.91 -15.30 -8.36
CA LYS A 135 -4.79 -16.07 -7.12
C LYS A 135 -5.47 -15.39 -5.93
N VAL A 136 -5.30 -14.07 -5.80
CA VAL A 136 -5.67 -13.31 -4.60
C VAL A 136 -6.90 -12.45 -4.88
N PHE A 137 -6.85 -11.57 -5.88
CA PHE A 137 -7.95 -10.63 -6.18
C PHE A 137 -9.06 -11.23 -7.05
N ASN A 138 -9.01 -12.54 -7.31
CA ASN A 138 -10.09 -13.27 -7.95
C ASN A 138 -11.32 -13.23 -7.02
N PRO A 139 -12.50 -12.76 -7.47
CA PRO A 139 -13.70 -12.70 -6.64
C PRO A 139 -14.05 -14.00 -5.92
N ALA A 140 -13.82 -15.15 -6.57
CA ALA A 140 -14.07 -16.47 -5.99
C ALA A 140 -13.10 -16.82 -4.85
N THR A 141 -11.92 -16.18 -4.81
CA THR A 141 -10.99 -16.27 -3.69
C THR A 141 -11.26 -15.17 -2.66
N LEU A 142 -11.28 -13.90 -3.09
CA LEU A 142 -11.26 -12.72 -2.22
C LEU A 142 -12.54 -12.55 -1.40
N TYR A 143 -13.72 -12.69 -2.02
CA TYR A 143 -14.98 -12.41 -1.33
C TYR A 143 -15.26 -13.35 -0.15
N PRO A 144 -15.03 -14.67 -0.25
CA PRO A 144 -15.14 -15.55 0.91
C PRO A 144 -14.29 -15.10 2.10
N TYR A 145 -13.05 -14.64 1.88
CA TYR A 145 -12.20 -14.12 2.96
C TYR A 145 -12.76 -12.84 3.57
N ILE A 146 -13.23 -11.90 2.73
CA ILE A 146 -13.84 -10.66 3.24
C ILE A 146 -15.10 -10.99 4.04
N ASP A 147 -15.96 -11.89 3.55
CA ASP A 147 -17.17 -12.32 4.24
C ASP A 147 -16.86 -13.00 5.58
N GLU A 148 -15.82 -13.82 5.64
CA GLU A 148 -15.34 -14.43 6.89
C GLU A 148 -14.92 -13.38 7.91
N ILE A 149 -14.11 -12.41 7.50
CA ILE A 149 -13.66 -11.30 8.37
C ILE A 149 -14.85 -10.46 8.81
N LYS A 150 -15.74 -10.06 7.88
CA LYS A 150 -16.97 -9.31 8.18
C LYS A 150 -17.80 -10.06 9.21
N LYS A 151 -18.05 -11.35 8.99
CA LYS A 151 -18.81 -12.19 9.92
C LYS A 151 -18.16 -12.25 11.30
N TYR A 152 -16.83 -12.37 11.36
CA TYR A 152 -16.08 -12.41 12.61
C TYR A 152 -16.19 -11.10 13.40
N ILE A 153 -16.08 -9.93 12.74
CA ILE A 153 -16.11 -8.63 13.42
C ILE A 153 -17.51 -8.05 13.62
N LYS A 154 -18.54 -8.55 12.91
CA LYS A 154 -19.91 -7.99 12.92
C LYS A 154 -20.50 -7.79 14.32
N PRO A 155 -20.37 -8.70 15.29
CA PRO A 155 -20.89 -8.47 16.63
C PRO A 155 -20.31 -7.22 17.31
N TYR A 156 -19.02 -6.93 17.08
CA TYR A 156 -18.35 -5.75 17.63
C TYR A 156 -18.76 -4.47 16.90
N VAL A 157 -18.96 -4.54 15.59
CA VAL A 157 -19.51 -3.42 14.80
C VAL A 157 -20.92 -3.07 15.27
N ILE A 158 -21.76 -4.08 15.56
CA ILE A 158 -23.11 -3.85 16.11
C ILE A 158 -23.03 -3.11 17.46
N LEU A 159 -22.09 -3.48 18.34
CA LEU A 159 -21.90 -2.78 19.61
C LEU A 159 -21.44 -1.33 19.39
N ASP A 160 -20.55 -1.09 18.44
CA ASP A 160 -20.09 0.25 18.07
C ASP A 160 -21.21 1.13 17.48
N LYS A 161 -22.17 0.53 16.75
CA LYS A 161 -23.21 1.26 16.01
C LYS A 161 -24.57 1.33 16.71
N ILE A 162 -24.74 0.75 17.89
CA ILE A 162 -25.98 0.88 18.68
C ILE A 162 -25.75 1.83 19.86
N PRO A 163 -26.42 2.99 19.89
CA PRO A 163 -26.30 3.90 21.02
C PRO A 163 -27.06 3.40 22.25
N ASP A 164 -26.65 3.86 23.43
CA ASP A 164 -27.38 3.68 24.68
C ASP A 164 -28.70 4.48 24.70
N THR A 165 -29.47 4.36 25.79
CA THR A 165 -30.74 5.08 25.96
C THR A 165 -30.62 6.61 25.94
N ASN A 166 -29.40 7.14 26.12
CA ASN A 166 -29.10 8.57 26.11
C ASN A 166 -28.53 9.03 24.75
N GLY A 167 -28.38 8.13 23.78
CA GLY A 167 -27.82 8.43 22.46
C GLY A 167 -26.28 8.34 22.38
N ASN A 168 -25.61 7.83 23.41
CA ASN A 168 -24.15 7.68 23.40
C ASN A 168 -23.72 6.36 22.77
N TYR A 169 -22.73 6.40 21.88
CA TYR A 169 -22.14 5.19 21.31
C TYR A 169 -21.02 4.65 22.21
N PRO A 170 -20.91 3.32 22.40
CA PRO A 170 -19.83 2.71 23.17
C PRO A 170 -18.44 3.11 22.63
N GLY A 171 -17.53 3.51 23.51
CA GLY A 171 -16.15 3.88 23.13
C GLY A 171 -15.98 5.30 22.57
N ASN A 172 -17.08 6.01 22.26
CA ASN A 172 -17.01 7.39 21.78
C ASN A 172 -16.80 8.39 22.93
N ILE A 173 -15.53 8.63 23.25
CA ILE A 173 -15.10 9.60 24.28
C ILE A 173 -15.14 11.04 23.74
N ASN A 174 -14.87 11.23 22.45
CA ASN A 174 -14.88 12.54 21.81
C ASN A 174 -16.28 12.93 21.33
N THR A 175 -17.05 13.61 22.17
CA THR A 175 -18.41 14.08 21.86
C THR A 175 -18.46 15.36 21.01
N VAL A 176 -17.30 15.96 20.73
CA VAL A 176 -17.16 17.19 19.93
C VAL A 176 -16.75 16.88 18.49
N GLY A 177 -16.17 15.70 18.25
CA GLY A 177 -15.78 15.24 16.92
C GLY A 177 -16.99 15.03 16.02
N VAL A 178 -16.88 15.48 14.77
CA VAL A 178 -17.84 15.13 13.72
C VAL A 178 -17.50 13.72 13.25
N ASP A 179 -17.98 12.72 13.98
CA ASP A 179 -17.88 11.35 13.51
C ASP A 179 -18.98 11.12 12.46
N VAL A 180 -18.57 11.07 11.18
CA VAL A 180 -19.43 10.65 10.07
C VAL A 180 -19.62 9.14 10.18
N ASN A 181 -20.40 8.74 11.18
CA ASN A 181 -20.66 7.35 11.48
C ASN A 181 -21.33 6.68 10.28
N PHE A 182 -20.65 5.73 9.65
CA PHE A 182 -21.29 4.82 8.74
C PHE A 182 -22.39 4.06 9.48
N SER A 183 -23.60 4.04 8.91
CA SER A 183 -24.69 3.21 9.44
C SER A 183 -24.32 1.73 9.32
N LEU A 184 -24.97 0.88 10.14
CA LEU A 184 -24.79 -0.57 10.02
C LEU A 184 -25.14 -1.07 8.60
N GLU A 185 -26.13 -0.45 7.95
CA GLU A 185 -26.49 -0.72 6.56
C GLU A 185 -25.37 -0.33 5.59
N GLN A 186 -24.75 0.84 5.77
CA GLN A 186 -23.60 1.26 4.96
C GLN A 186 -22.40 0.32 5.15
N TRP A 187 -22.16 -0.16 6.36
CA TRP A 187 -21.13 -1.17 6.63
C TRP A 187 -21.45 -2.53 5.98
N ASP A 188 -22.71 -2.97 6.06
CA ASP A 188 -23.15 -4.20 5.39
C ASP A 188 -22.99 -4.09 3.86
N ASN A 189 -23.27 -2.91 3.28
CA ASN A 189 -23.24 -2.63 1.84
C ASN A 189 -21.87 -2.19 1.28
N GLY A 190 -20.91 -1.79 2.12
CA GLY A 190 -19.65 -1.14 1.72
C GLY A 190 -18.69 -1.96 0.85
N MET A 191 -19.04 -3.19 0.47
CA MET A 191 -18.27 -3.99 -0.50
C MET A 191 -18.57 -3.65 -1.96
N LEU A 192 -19.62 -2.86 -2.25
CA LEU A 192 -20.00 -2.51 -3.63
C LEU A 192 -18.89 -1.74 -4.38
N THR A 193 -18.04 -0.97 -3.68
CA THR A 193 -16.93 -0.21 -4.28
C THR A 193 -15.76 -1.07 -4.74
N LEU A 194 -15.48 -2.19 -4.05
CA LEU A 194 -14.42 -3.13 -4.47
C LEU A 194 -14.78 -3.86 -5.77
N ASN A 195 -16.08 -4.10 -5.98
CA ASN A 195 -16.57 -4.84 -7.15
C ASN A 195 -16.37 -4.07 -8.47
N LEU A 196 -16.49 -2.74 -8.45
CA LEU A 196 -16.33 -1.93 -9.66
C LEU A 196 -14.86 -1.91 -10.12
N LEU A 197 -13.91 -1.80 -9.18
CA LEU A 197 -12.47 -1.78 -9.48
C LEU A 197 -11.96 -3.11 -10.06
N ILE A 198 -12.42 -4.24 -9.54
CA ILE A 198 -11.96 -5.55 -10.01
C ILE A 198 -12.60 -5.91 -11.36
N MET A 199 -13.86 -5.52 -11.59
CA MET A 199 -14.54 -5.81 -12.86
C MET A 199 -13.91 -5.07 -14.04
N ASP A 200 -13.44 -3.83 -13.86
CA ASP A 200 -12.81 -3.05 -14.93
C ASP A 200 -11.40 -3.56 -15.32
N ILE A 201 -10.77 -4.43 -14.52
CA ILE A 201 -9.41 -4.97 -14.77
C ILE A 201 -9.47 -6.33 -15.50
N VAL A 202 -10.62 -7.01 -15.48
CA VAL A 202 -10.76 -8.40 -15.96
C VAL A 202 -11.38 -8.49 -17.37
N ASP A 203 -11.86 -7.38 -17.93
CA ASP A 203 -12.40 -7.26 -19.30
C ASP A 203 -11.42 -6.54 -20.26
#